data_AF-J1KGI8-F1
#
_entry.id   AF-J1KGI8-F1
#
_cell.length_a   1.000
_cell.length_b   1.000
_cell.length_c   1.000
_cell.angle_alpha   90.00
_cell.angle_beta   90.00
_cell.angle_gamma   90.00
#
_symmetry.space_group_name_H-M   'P 1'
#
loop_
_entity.id
_entity.type
_entity.pdbx_description
1 polymer ?
#
loop_
_entity_poly.entity_id
_entity_poly.type
_entity_poly.pdbx_seq_one_letter_code
_entity_poly.pdbx_strand_id
1 'polypeptide(L)'
;MEKKYELTDESIEVDGHTLHRIRALRDFGDLKTGDLGGFIEHERNLSHEDDCWIANNAWVYDYARVYHNAKVYDNAKIYGNAHVCDDAQIFNDAFIYGYAKISDTACICEDATIYDNAEVYNKARVAGDAYIYGNAKVFGFAEVYGKARIYHDAIICDQAKIYDNAEIFNDAKVLALQKFLLMFVFLERLKLLVKPRFMTERMFMKKLRLVVTQKSLVMLVCLVVLLFVIVLK
;
A
#
# COMPACT_ATOMS: atom_id res chain seq x y z
N MET A 1 13.63 -31.62 -2.34
CA MET A 1 12.53 -31.06 -3.16
C MET A 1 13.09 -30.72 -4.53
N GLU A 2 12.34 -30.94 -5.60
CA GLU A 2 12.77 -30.58 -6.95
C GLU A 2 12.81 -29.06 -7.12
N LYS A 3 13.85 -28.53 -7.79
CA LYS A 3 14.01 -27.08 -7.98
C LYS A 3 12.90 -26.54 -8.88
N LYS A 4 12.34 -25.38 -8.52
CA LYS A 4 11.31 -24.68 -9.31
C LYS A 4 11.90 -23.90 -10.48
N TYR A 5 13.09 -23.34 -10.31
CA TYR A 5 13.77 -22.50 -11.29
C TYR A 5 15.29 -22.59 -11.13
N GLU A 6 16.02 -22.09 -12.13
CA GLU A 6 17.46 -21.85 -12.11
C GLU A 6 17.79 -20.36 -12.33
N LEU A 7 18.98 -19.94 -11.90
CA LEU A 7 19.59 -18.67 -12.32
C LEU A 7 20.33 -18.89 -13.63
N THR A 8 20.11 -18.03 -14.61
CA THR A 8 20.78 -18.12 -15.92
C THR A 8 22.04 -17.23 -15.98
N ASP A 9 22.80 -17.33 -17.07
CA ASP A 9 23.97 -16.48 -17.33
C ASP A 9 23.61 -15.04 -17.71
N GLU A 10 22.35 -14.76 -18.08
CA GLU A 10 21.87 -13.40 -18.32
C GLU A 10 21.80 -12.65 -16.99
N SER A 11 22.57 -11.56 -16.89
CA SER A 11 22.70 -10.79 -15.65
C SER A 11 22.69 -9.29 -15.90
N ILE A 12 22.37 -8.55 -14.84
CA ILE A 12 22.37 -7.09 -14.78
C ILE A 12 23.05 -6.62 -13.49
N GLU A 13 23.62 -5.41 -13.54
CA GLU A 13 24.22 -4.74 -12.37
C GLU A 13 23.30 -3.62 -11.88
N VAL A 14 22.88 -3.69 -10.63
CA VAL A 14 21.97 -2.72 -9.99
C VAL A 14 22.49 -2.39 -8.61
N ASP A 15 22.81 -1.11 -8.34
CA ASP A 15 23.24 -0.63 -7.03
C ASP A 15 24.41 -1.42 -6.39
N GLY A 16 25.28 -2.02 -7.21
CA GLY A 16 26.41 -2.86 -6.77
C GLY A 16 26.08 -4.34 -6.54
N HIS A 17 24.87 -4.77 -6.92
CA HIS A 17 24.41 -6.16 -6.91
C HIS A 17 24.34 -6.71 -8.33
N THR A 18 24.79 -7.96 -8.50
CA THR A 18 24.60 -8.74 -9.73
C THR A 18 23.33 -9.57 -9.61
N LEU A 19 22.33 -9.29 -10.45
CA LEU A 19 21.10 -10.08 -10.49
C LEU A 19 21.08 -10.95 -11.75
N HIS A 20 20.55 -12.16 -11.61
CA HIS A 20 20.45 -13.15 -12.67
C HIS A 20 18.99 -13.35 -13.09
N ARG A 21 18.76 -13.45 -14.40
CA ARG A 21 17.47 -13.83 -14.97
C ARG A 21 17.12 -15.23 -14.51
N ILE A 22 15.89 -15.44 -14.04
CA ILE A 22 15.40 -16.78 -13.66
C ILE A 22 14.77 -17.53 -14.84
N ARG A 23 14.84 -18.86 -14.82
CA ARG A 23 14.18 -19.74 -15.77
C ARG A 23 13.45 -20.87 -15.06
N ALA A 24 12.20 -21.12 -15.40
CA ALA A 24 11.40 -22.21 -14.83
C ALA A 24 11.96 -23.59 -15.24
N LEU A 25 12.08 -24.50 -14.26
CA LEU A 25 12.57 -25.87 -14.47
C LEU A 25 11.46 -26.92 -14.54
N ARG A 26 10.23 -26.54 -14.22
CA ARG A 26 9.04 -27.39 -14.26
C ARG A 26 7.80 -26.55 -14.53
N ASP A 27 6.70 -27.19 -14.91
CA ASP A 27 5.39 -26.57 -15.05
C ASP A 27 4.75 -26.30 -13.67
N PHE A 28 4.16 -25.12 -13.48
CA PHE A 28 3.36 -24.75 -12.30
C PHE A 28 2.54 -23.48 -12.57
N GLY A 29 1.33 -23.38 -12.00
CA GLY A 29 0.38 -22.33 -12.38
C GLY A 29 0.18 -22.26 -13.90
N ASP A 30 0.41 -21.07 -14.47
CA ASP A 30 0.35 -20.84 -15.92
C ASP A 30 1.72 -20.98 -16.62
N LEU A 31 2.80 -21.28 -15.87
CA LEU A 31 4.18 -21.32 -16.37
C LEU A 31 4.54 -22.70 -16.91
N LYS A 32 5.36 -22.68 -17.96
CA LYS A 32 5.93 -23.85 -18.61
C LYS A 32 7.43 -23.93 -18.37
N THR A 33 7.91 -25.17 -18.38
CA THR A 33 9.34 -25.46 -18.31
C THR A 33 10.10 -24.69 -19.39
N GLY A 34 11.12 -23.93 -19.01
CA GLY A 34 11.92 -23.08 -19.89
C GLY A 34 11.46 -21.62 -19.96
N ASP A 35 10.29 -21.26 -19.41
CA ASP A 35 9.83 -19.87 -19.37
C ASP A 35 10.80 -18.99 -18.57
N LEU A 36 11.11 -17.81 -19.11
CA LEU A 36 11.95 -16.82 -18.45
C LEU A 36 11.11 -15.93 -17.53
N GLY A 37 11.69 -15.59 -16.37
CA GLY A 37 11.10 -14.66 -15.41
C GLY A 37 11.84 -13.33 -15.32
N GLY A 38 11.72 -12.66 -14.18
CA GLY A 38 12.50 -11.47 -13.84
C GLY A 38 13.90 -11.82 -13.34
N PHE A 39 14.48 -10.93 -12.53
CA PHE A 39 15.85 -11.02 -12.07
C PHE A 39 15.92 -11.14 -10.55
N ILE A 40 16.77 -12.04 -10.05
CA ILE A 40 17.08 -12.15 -8.63
C ILE A 40 18.57 -12.25 -8.38
N GLU A 41 19.04 -11.77 -7.23
CA GLU A 41 20.46 -11.86 -6.84
C GLU A 41 20.82 -13.27 -6.33
N HIS A 42 19.95 -13.85 -5.52
CA HIS A 42 20.19 -15.12 -4.84
C HIS A 42 18.93 -15.99 -4.84
N GLU A 43 19.08 -17.32 -4.79
CA GLU A 43 17.95 -18.26 -4.68
C GLU A 43 17.07 -18.00 -3.43
N ARG A 44 17.58 -17.31 -2.40
CA ARG A 44 16.79 -16.91 -1.23
C ARG A 44 15.71 -15.87 -1.54
N ASN A 45 15.84 -15.12 -2.64
CA ASN A 45 14.93 -14.03 -2.96
C ASN A 45 13.58 -14.51 -3.49
N LEU A 46 13.51 -15.74 -4.03
CA LEU A 46 12.28 -16.34 -4.55
C LEU A 46 12.17 -17.79 -4.06
N SER A 47 11.09 -18.12 -3.36
CA SER A 47 10.90 -19.48 -2.84
C SER A 47 10.76 -20.52 -3.97
N HIS A 48 11.26 -21.73 -3.73
CA HIS A 48 10.98 -22.90 -4.57
C HIS A 48 9.65 -23.59 -4.23
N GLU A 49 9.01 -23.22 -3.13
CA GLU A 49 7.69 -23.68 -2.70
C GLU A 49 6.58 -22.84 -3.35
N ASP A 50 5.39 -23.44 -3.45
CA ASP A 50 4.17 -22.83 -3.99
C ASP A 50 4.38 -22.16 -5.38
N ASP A 51 3.47 -21.27 -5.76
CA ASP A 51 3.38 -20.72 -7.11
C ASP A 51 3.94 -19.30 -7.26
N CYS A 52 4.67 -18.78 -6.26
CA CYS A 52 5.26 -17.45 -6.35
C CYS A 52 6.22 -17.34 -7.54
N TRP A 53 6.16 -16.21 -8.22
CA TRP A 53 6.94 -15.96 -9.41
C TRP A 53 7.27 -14.49 -9.61
N ILE A 54 8.45 -14.26 -10.17
CA ILE A 54 8.92 -12.95 -10.61
C ILE A 54 8.98 -12.99 -12.12
N ALA A 55 8.26 -12.12 -12.82
CA ALA A 55 8.15 -12.10 -14.27
C ALA A 55 8.68 -10.80 -14.90
N ASN A 56 8.78 -10.77 -16.22
CA ASN A 56 9.13 -9.59 -17.02
C ASN A 56 10.48 -8.99 -16.64
N ASN A 57 10.53 -7.70 -16.29
CA ASN A 57 11.74 -6.97 -15.89
C ASN A 57 11.78 -6.72 -14.38
N ALA A 58 10.94 -7.40 -13.58
CA ALA A 58 10.92 -7.19 -12.15
C ALA A 58 12.21 -7.69 -11.48
N TRP A 59 12.63 -6.97 -10.43
CA TRP A 59 13.87 -7.22 -9.71
C TRP A 59 13.60 -7.54 -8.25
N VAL A 60 14.22 -8.60 -7.73
CA VAL A 60 14.20 -8.93 -6.30
C VAL A 60 15.61 -9.26 -5.82
N TYR A 61 16.19 -8.41 -4.98
CA TYR A 61 17.58 -8.53 -4.56
C TYR A 61 17.79 -8.17 -3.08
N ASP A 62 19.05 -8.22 -2.62
CA ASP A 62 19.46 -8.04 -1.24
C ASP A 62 18.84 -9.12 -0.32
N TYR A 63 18.26 -8.75 0.83
CA TYR A 63 17.60 -9.66 1.76
C TYR A 63 16.11 -9.85 1.49
N ALA A 64 15.57 -9.26 0.40
CA ALA A 64 14.14 -9.33 0.09
C ALA A 64 13.70 -10.76 -0.23
N ARG A 65 12.45 -11.10 0.09
CA ARG A 65 11.91 -12.45 -0.11
C ARG A 65 10.50 -12.41 -0.70
N VAL A 66 10.30 -13.24 -1.73
CA VAL A 66 9.00 -13.50 -2.36
C VAL A 66 8.66 -14.99 -2.20
N TYR A 67 7.51 -15.30 -1.62
CA TYR A 67 7.11 -16.67 -1.27
C TYR A 67 5.59 -16.88 -1.29
N HIS A 68 5.13 -18.11 -1.03
CA HIS A 68 3.75 -18.57 -1.26
C HIS A 68 3.31 -18.38 -2.73
N ASN A 69 2.20 -17.70 -3.01
CA ASN A 69 1.66 -17.49 -4.35
C ASN A 69 1.89 -16.06 -4.89
N ALA A 70 2.77 -15.28 -4.25
CA ALA A 70 2.96 -13.88 -4.57
C ALA A 70 3.48 -13.69 -6.00
N LYS A 71 2.94 -12.69 -6.70
CA LYS A 71 3.30 -12.37 -8.08
C LYS A 71 3.94 -11.00 -8.16
N VAL A 72 5.13 -10.95 -8.75
CA VAL A 72 5.89 -9.72 -8.96
C VAL A 72 6.21 -9.62 -10.45
N TYR A 73 5.78 -8.57 -11.13
CA TYR A 73 5.91 -8.50 -12.59
C TYR A 73 6.05 -7.07 -13.11
N ASP A 74 6.08 -6.91 -14.43
CA ASP A 74 6.44 -5.68 -15.14
C ASP A 74 7.85 -5.16 -14.77
N ASN A 75 7.97 -3.99 -14.15
CA ASN A 75 9.23 -3.36 -13.76
C ASN A 75 9.36 -3.21 -12.23
N ALA A 76 8.54 -3.93 -11.45
CA ALA A 76 8.50 -3.78 -10.00
C ALA A 76 9.84 -4.14 -9.35
N LYS A 77 10.21 -3.42 -8.29
CA LYS A 77 11.50 -3.58 -7.60
C LYS A 77 11.30 -3.83 -6.12
N ILE A 78 11.83 -4.95 -5.64
CA ILE A 78 11.76 -5.35 -4.23
C ILE A 78 13.17 -5.59 -3.71
N TYR A 79 13.56 -4.88 -2.65
CA TYR A 79 14.92 -4.96 -2.12
C TYR A 79 14.99 -4.64 -0.62
N GLY A 80 16.18 -4.56 -0.03
CA GLY A 80 16.32 -4.44 1.42
C GLY A 80 15.92 -5.74 2.13
N ASN A 81 15.16 -5.63 3.22
CA ASN A 81 14.62 -6.76 4.00
C ASN A 81 13.11 -6.98 3.77
N ALA A 82 12.57 -6.52 2.64
CA ALA A 82 11.15 -6.57 2.35
C ALA A 82 10.64 -8.01 2.17
N HIS A 83 9.40 -8.27 2.58
CA HIS A 83 8.73 -9.56 2.43
C HIS A 83 7.43 -9.39 1.63
N VAL A 84 7.26 -10.20 0.59
CA VAL A 84 6.02 -10.25 -0.21
C VAL A 84 5.54 -11.70 -0.26
N CYS A 85 4.33 -11.96 0.22
CA CYS A 85 3.82 -13.32 0.36
C CYS A 85 2.32 -13.47 0.13
N ASP A 86 1.83 -14.69 0.35
CA ASP A 86 0.46 -15.14 0.11
C ASP A 86 0.07 -14.93 -1.35
N ASP A 87 -1.04 -14.28 -1.66
CA ASP A 87 -1.52 -14.01 -3.03
C ASP A 87 -1.26 -12.53 -3.44
N ALA A 88 -0.31 -11.85 -2.79
CA ALA A 88 -0.02 -10.45 -3.06
C ALA A 88 0.48 -10.22 -4.50
N GLN A 89 0.10 -9.09 -5.09
CA GLN A 89 0.47 -8.73 -6.46
C GLN A 89 1.17 -7.37 -6.49
N ILE A 90 2.39 -7.35 -7.02
CA ILE A 90 3.23 -6.16 -7.16
C ILE A 90 3.62 -6.00 -8.63
N PHE A 91 3.28 -4.88 -9.26
CA PHE A 91 3.49 -4.70 -10.69
C PHE A 91 3.61 -3.24 -11.14
N ASN A 92 3.70 -3.00 -12.46
CA ASN A 92 4.17 -1.76 -13.06
C ASN A 92 5.54 -1.34 -12.49
N ASP A 93 5.69 -0.11 -12.00
CA ASP A 93 6.94 0.50 -11.54
C ASP A 93 6.99 0.62 -10.00
N ALA A 94 6.30 -0.27 -9.27
CA ALA A 94 6.21 -0.20 -7.82
C ALA A 94 7.54 -0.52 -7.11
N PHE A 95 7.81 0.16 -6.00
CA PHE A 95 9.03 0.01 -5.19
C PHE A 95 8.71 -0.45 -3.76
N ILE A 96 9.22 -1.61 -3.36
CA ILE A 96 9.05 -2.16 -2.02
C ILE A 96 10.43 -2.39 -1.39
N TYR A 97 10.74 -1.74 -0.27
CA TYR A 97 12.04 -1.90 0.37
C TYR A 97 12.02 -1.71 1.89
N GLY A 98 13.19 -1.64 2.53
CA GLY A 98 13.29 -1.58 3.99
C GLY A 98 12.85 -2.91 4.62
N TYR A 99 12.02 -2.86 5.66
CA TYR A 99 11.39 -4.01 6.33
C TYR A 99 9.89 -4.14 5.96
N ALA A 100 9.48 -3.58 4.82
CA ALA A 100 8.09 -3.57 4.40
C ALA A 100 7.54 -5.00 4.23
N LYS A 101 6.28 -5.19 4.61
CA LYS A 101 5.59 -6.49 4.47
C LYS A 101 4.31 -6.33 3.66
N ILE A 102 4.22 -7.08 2.58
CA ILE A 102 3.02 -7.14 1.73
C ILE A 102 2.50 -8.57 1.72
N SER A 103 1.23 -8.76 2.09
CA SER A 103 0.68 -10.11 2.30
C SER A 103 -0.81 -10.20 1.94
N ASP A 104 -1.40 -11.38 2.15
CA ASP A 104 -2.75 -11.76 1.74
C ASP A 104 -3.00 -11.51 0.24
N THR A 105 -4.00 -10.71 -0.12
CA THR A 105 -4.41 -10.40 -1.50
C THR A 105 -4.14 -8.92 -1.85
N ALA A 106 -3.16 -8.30 -1.18
CA ALA A 106 -2.84 -6.89 -1.38
C ALA A 106 -2.32 -6.65 -2.81
N CYS A 107 -2.64 -5.47 -3.36
CA CYS A 107 -2.33 -5.11 -4.73
C CYS A 107 -1.61 -3.76 -4.77
N ILE A 108 -0.34 -3.77 -5.17
CA ILE A 108 0.52 -2.59 -5.24
C ILE A 108 0.96 -2.39 -6.70
N CYS A 109 0.71 -1.21 -7.25
CA CYS A 109 0.99 -0.96 -8.66
C CYS A 109 1.31 0.52 -8.95
N GLU A 110 1.53 0.80 -10.25
CA GLU A 110 1.98 2.11 -10.74
C GLU A 110 3.30 2.51 -10.06
N ASP A 111 3.48 3.78 -9.68
CA ASP A 111 4.69 4.31 -9.06
C ASP A 111 4.69 4.23 -7.51
N ALA A 112 3.87 3.34 -6.94
CA ALA A 112 3.69 3.25 -5.50
C ALA A 112 4.96 2.81 -4.78
N THR A 113 5.29 3.47 -3.68
CA THR A 113 6.51 3.25 -2.91
C THR A 113 6.20 2.90 -1.45
N ILE A 114 6.66 1.73 -0.99
CA ILE A 114 6.41 1.20 0.36
C ILE A 114 7.72 0.79 1.02
N TYR A 115 8.02 1.36 2.19
CA TYR A 115 9.30 1.14 2.84
C TYR A 115 9.26 1.28 4.37
N ASP A 116 10.42 1.29 5.02
CA ASP A 116 10.59 1.18 6.48
C ASP A 116 9.90 -0.08 7.01
N ASN A 117 9.08 0.01 8.07
CA ASN A 117 8.33 -1.12 8.65
C ASN A 117 6.85 -1.12 8.20
N ALA A 118 6.53 -0.52 7.06
CA ALA A 118 5.15 -0.45 6.59
C ALA A 118 4.57 -1.84 6.30
N GLU A 119 3.29 -2.03 6.64
CA GLU A 119 2.56 -3.28 6.38
C GLU A 119 1.33 -3.00 5.51
N VAL A 120 1.21 -3.71 4.38
CA VAL A 120 0.03 -3.65 3.51
C VAL A 120 -0.52 -5.05 3.27
N TYR A 121 -1.76 -5.29 3.67
CA TYR A 121 -2.31 -6.65 3.73
C TYR A 121 -3.83 -6.71 3.54
N ASN A 122 -4.44 -7.88 3.66
CA ASN A 122 -5.81 -8.20 3.25
C ASN A 122 -6.07 -7.89 1.77
N LYS A 123 -7.06 -7.05 1.45
CA LYS A 123 -7.48 -6.65 0.09
C LYS A 123 -7.13 -5.17 -0.18
N ALA A 124 -6.12 -4.64 0.51
CA ALA A 124 -5.70 -3.27 0.32
C ALA A 124 -5.14 -3.05 -1.09
N ARG A 125 -5.40 -1.85 -1.64
CA ARG A 125 -4.89 -1.42 -2.94
C ARG A 125 -4.11 -0.13 -2.80
N VAL A 126 -2.89 -0.11 -3.34
CA VAL A 126 -2.01 1.06 -3.35
C VAL A 126 -1.55 1.30 -4.79
N ALA A 127 -1.82 2.49 -5.31
CA ALA A 127 -1.52 2.86 -6.69
C ALA A 127 -1.09 4.34 -6.77
N GLY A 128 -0.75 4.81 -7.97
CA GLY A 128 -0.20 6.15 -8.23
C GLY A 128 1.16 6.39 -7.57
N ASP A 129 1.54 7.65 -7.47
CA ASP A 129 2.72 8.15 -6.75
C ASP A 129 2.58 8.06 -5.21
N ALA A 130 1.96 7.01 -4.66
CA ALA A 130 1.65 6.92 -3.23
C ALA A 130 2.86 6.47 -2.41
N TYR A 131 3.02 7.03 -1.21
CA TYR A 131 4.12 6.70 -0.30
C TYR A 131 3.57 6.15 1.03
N ILE A 132 4.01 4.96 1.42
CA ILE A 132 3.67 4.32 2.71
C ILE A 132 4.96 3.95 3.44
N TYR A 133 5.20 4.51 4.62
CA TYR A 133 6.47 4.34 5.34
C TYR A 133 6.34 4.49 6.86
N GLY A 134 7.44 4.51 7.61
CA GLY A 134 7.41 4.36 9.06
C GLY A 134 6.89 3.00 9.52
N ASN A 135 5.91 2.98 10.43
CA ASN A 135 5.22 1.77 10.92
C ASN A 135 3.76 1.72 10.41
N ALA A 136 3.47 2.39 9.30
CA ALA A 136 2.12 2.56 8.81
C ALA A 136 1.49 1.21 8.43
N LYS A 137 0.17 1.11 8.63
CA LYS A 137 -0.60 -0.09 8.29
C LYS A 137 -1.76 0.24 7.36
N VAL A 138 -1.82 -0.42 6.22
CA VAL A 138 -2.92 -0.29 5.25
C VAL A 138 -3.54 -1.67 5.01
N PHE A 139 -4.79 -1.84 5.39
CA PHE A 139 -5.43 -3.17 5.32
C PHE A 139 -6.95 -3.11 5.10
N GLY A 140 -7.59 -4.27 5.09
CA GLY A 140 -9.02 -4.39 4.79
C GLY A 140 -9.27 -4.26 3.29
N PHE A 141 -10.18 -3.38 2.90
CA PHE A 141 -10.46 -2.98 1.52
C PHE A 141 -10.00 -1.53 1.26
N ALA A 142 -8.97 -1.08 1.97
CA ALA A 142 -8.48 0.28 1.85
C ALA A 142 -7.91 0.54 0.46
N GLU A 143 -8.16 1.73 -0.08
CA GLU A 143 -7.64 2.20 -1.36
C GLU A 143 -6.80 3.46 -1.11
N VAL A 144 -5.54 3.43 -1.55
CA VAL A 144 -4.61 4.56 -1.49
C VAL A 144 -4.14 4.84 -2.90
N TYR A 145 -4.35 6.05 -3.40
CA TYR A 145 -3.96 6.43 -4.76
C TYR A 145 -3.49 7.88 -4.86
N GLY A 146 -2.97 8.27 -6.03
CA GLY A 146 -2.42 9.62 -6.24
C GLY A 146 -1.07 9.81 -5.53
N LYS A 147 -0.82 11.01 -5.02
CA LYS A 147 0.40 11.42 -4.29
C LYS A 147 0.23 11.33 -2.77
N ALA A 148 -0.60 10.40 -2.30
CA ALA A 148 -0.92 10.26 -0.89
C ALA A 148 0.32 9.82 -0.09
N ARG A 149 0.45 10.32 1.15
CA ARG A 149 1.55 9.97 2.06
C ARG A 149 1.00 9.44 3.39
N ILE A 150 1.34 8.21 3.74
CA ILE A 150 0.92 7.54 4.97
C ILE A 150 2.16 7.11 5.76
N TYR A 151 2.34 7.62 6.98
CA TYR A 151 3.60 7.41 7.71
C TYR A 151 3.51 7.43 9.23
N HIS A 152 4.64 7.18 9.90
CA HIS A 152 4.71 6.89 11.35
C HIS A 152 3.78 5.71 11.71
N ASP A 153 2.93 5.82 12.73
CA ASP A 153 2.07 4.72 13.20
C ASP A 153 0.64 4.79 12.62
N ALA A 154 0.47 5.42 11.45
CA ALA A 154 -0.83 5.67 10.85
C ALA A 154 -1.53 4.36 10.42
N ILE A 155 -2.85 4.30 10.58
CA ILE A 155 -3.66 3.13 10.23
C ILE A 155 -4.75 3.53 9.24
N ILE A 156 -4.76 2.88 8.07
CA ILE A 156 -5.83 2.95 7.08
C ILE A 156 -6.48 1.58 6.95
N CYS A 157 -7.79 1.49 7.19
CA CYS A 157 -8.46 0.19 7.11
C CYS A 157 -9.95 0.26 6.72
N ASP A 158 -10.60 -0.90 6.73
CA ASP A 158 -11.95 -1.10 6.18
C ASP A 158 -12.03 -0.65 4.72
N GLN A 159 -13.02 0.14 4.32
CA GLN A 159 -13.17 0.65 2.96
C GLN A 159 -12.62 2.08 2.79
N ALA A 160 -11.65 2.49 3.62
CA ALA A 160 -11.12 3.85 3.58
C ALA A 160 -10.50 4.16 2.22
N LYS A 161 -10.77 5.37 1.69
CA LYS A 161 -10.20 5.84 0.43
C LYS A 161 -9.36 7.08 0.68
N ILE A 162 -8.07 6.99 0.34
CA ILE A 162 -7.08 8.06 0.46
C ILE A 162 -6.58 8.41 -0.92
N TYR A 163 -6.57 9.70 -1.26
CA TYR A 163 -6.28 10.13 -2.62
C TYR A 163 -5.69 11.53 -2.74
N ASP A 164 -5.35 11.90 -3.97
CA ASP A 164 -4.68 13.14 -4.34
C ASP A 164 -3.41 13.35 -3.50
N ASN A 165 -3.27 14.47 -2.81
CA ASN A 165 -2.08 14.80 -2.02
C ASN A 165 -2.33 14.63 -0.51
N ALA A 166 -3.22 13.71 -0.11
CA ALA A 166 -3.57 13.52 1.30
C ALA A 166 -2.37 13.05 2.14
N GLU A 167 -2.26 13.56 3.36
CA GLU A 167 -1.22 13.17 4.33
C GLU A 167 -1.85 12.63 5.61
N ILE A 168 -1.47 11.41 5.99
CA ILE A 168 -1.94 10.72 7.18
C ILE A 168 -0.73 10.22 7.96
N PHE A 169 -0.61 10.62 9.22
CA PHE A 169 0.63 10.42 9.96
C PHE A 169 0.40 10.34 11.47
N ASN A 170 1.48 10.11 12.22
CA ASN A 170 1.46 9.84 13.67
C ASN A 170 0.53 8.66 13.98
N ASP A 171 -0.35 8.79 14.97
CA ASP A 171 -1.27 7.76 15.42
C ASP A 171 -2.67 7.86 14.75
N ALA A 172 -2.77 8.55 13.61
CA ALA A 172 -4.02 8.75 12.90
C ALA A 172 -4.64 7.41 12.44
N LYS A 173 -5.96 7.27 12.63
CA LYS A 173 -6.73 6.12 12.16
C LYS A 173 -7.84 6.56 11.22
N VAL A 174 -7.82 6.07 9.98
CA VAL A 174 -8.85 6.31 8.97
C VAL A 174 -9.59 5.01 8.69
N LEU A 175 -10.89 5.02 8.96
CA LEU A 175 -11.82 3.90 8.77
C LEU A 175 -12.98 4.39 7.91
N ALA A 176 -13.51 3.56 7.00
CA ALA A 176 -14.75 3.89 6.33
C ALA A 176 -15.95 3.70 7.27
N LEU A 177 -16.58 4.80 7.66
CA LEU A 177 -17.80 4.77 8.46
C LEU A 177 -19.00 4.46 7.56
N GLN A 178 -19.27 3.18 7.28
CA GLN A 178 -20.57 2.79 6.69
C GLN A 178 -21.77 3.25 7.57
N LYS A 179 -21.56 3.50 8.87
CA LYS A 179 -22.63 3.89 9.82
C LYS A 179 -22.93 5.39 9.91
N PHE A 180 -22.09 6.29 9.39
CA PHE A 180 -22.41 7.72 9.44
C PHE A 180 -23.54 8.11 8.47
N LEU A 181 -23.75 7.35 7.39
CA LEU A 181 -24.91 7.55 6.51
C LEU A 181 -26.22 7.24 7.24
N LEU A 182 -26.25 6.18 8.08
CA LEU A 182 -27.41 5.88 8.91
C LEU A 182 -27.62 6.93 10.01
N MET A 183 -26.54 7.47 10.60
CA MET A 183 -26.67 8.53 11.60
C MET A 183 -27.15 9.85 10.97
N PHE A 184 -26.77 10.16 9.73
CA PHE A 184 -27.31 11.31 8.98
C PHE A 184 -28.80 11.13 8.66
N VAL A 185 -29.22 9.95 8.19
CA VAL A 185 -30.65 9.63 7.97
C VAL A 185 -31.45 9.66 9.29
N PHE A 186 -30.82 9.33 10.42
CA PHE A 186 -31.44 9.41 11.75
C PHE A 186 -31.47 10.86 12.30
N LEU A 187 -30.44 11.67 12.03
CA LEU A 187 -30.36 13.07 12.44
C LEU A 187 -31.26 13.99 11.62
N GLU A 188 -31.50 13.71 10.33
CA GLU A 188 -32.52 14.43 9.54
C GLU A 188 -33.95 14.15 10.03
N ARG A 189 -34.17 13.00 10.71
CA ARG A 189 -35.44 12.71 11.42
C ARG A 189 -35.54 13.41 12.78
N LEU A 190 -34.42 13.89 13.33
CA LEU A 190 -34.32 14.66 14.57
C LEU A 190 -34.13 16.16 14.26
N LYS A 191 -35.09 16.79 13.58
CA LYS A 191 -35.17 18.26 13.39
C LYS A 191 -35.46 19.03 14.70
N LEU A 192 -34.73 18.77 15.78
CA LEU A 192 -34.91 19.48 17.05
C LEU A 192 -33.56 19.94 17.62
N LEU A 193 -33.36 21.27 17.51
CA LEU A 193 -32.60 22.14 18.41
C LEU A 193 -31.06 22.22 18.27
N VAL A 194 -30.56 22.87 17.21
CA VAL A 194 -29.42 23.83 17.37
C VAL A 194 -29.63 25.01 16.41
N LYS A 195 -29.78 26.23 16.95
CA LYS A 195 -29.89 27.48 16.15
C LYS A 195 -28.49 27.98 15.74
N PRO A 196 -28.31 28.53 14.52
CA PRO A 196 -27.02 29.02 14.06
C PRO A 196 -26.72 30.40 14.66
N ARG A 197 -25.58 30.55 15.34
CA ARG A 197 -24.98 31.87 15.62
C ARG A 197 -23.68 31.97 14.82
N PHE A 198 -23.67 33.00 13.95
CA PHE A 198 -22.65 33.35 12.98
C PHE A 198 -21.21 33.19 13.48
N MET A 199 -20.39 32.47 12.71
CA MET A 199 -18.94 32.45 12.83
C MET A 199 -18.37 32.78 11.45
N THR A 200 -17.62 33.88 11.31
CA THR A 200 -17.02 34.32 10.04
C THR A 200 -15.72 33.59 9.73
N GLU A 201 -15.40 33.40 8.43
CA GLU A 201 -14.26 32.60 7.90
C GLU A 201 -12.89 32.93 8.55
N ARG A 202 -12.63 34.21 8.86
CA ARG A 202 -11.38 34.63 9.51
C ARG A 202 -11.24 34.14 10.96
N MET A 203 -12.34 33.91 11.68
CA MET A 203 -12.30 33.35 13.03
C MET A 203 -12.03 31.85 13.02
N PHE A 204 -12.48 31.15 11.96
CA PHE A 204 -12.26 29.71 11.79
C PHE A 204 -10.79 29.39 11.51
N MET A 205 -10.16 30.14 10.60
CA MET A 205 -8.75 29.93 10.22
C MET A 205 -7.75 30.33 11.32
N LYS A 206 -8.05 31.32 12.16
CA LYS A 206 -7.16 31.71 13.29
C LYS A 206 -7.14 30.71 14.44
N LYS A 207 -8.12 29.81 14.55
CA LYS A 207 -8.14 28.72 15.54
C LYS A 207 -7.58 27.40 15.02
N LEU A 208 -7.28 27.29 13.72
CA LEU A 208 -6.69 26.10 13.08
C LEU A 208 -5.15 26.02 13.23
N ARG A 209 -4.64 26.53 14.36
CA ARG A 209 -3.31 26.22 14.88
C ARG A 209 -3.53 25.85 16.34
N LEU A 210 -3.78 24.57 16.63
CA LEU A 210 -3.38 23.93 17.88
C LEU A 210 -3.81 22.45 17.83
N VAL A 211 -2.79 21.59 17.73
CA VAL A 211 -2.65 20.40 18.57
C VAL A 211 -3.81 19.39 18.50
N VAL A 212 -3.70 18.45 17.55
CA VAL A 212 -4.40 17.15 17.63
C VAL A 212 -3.64 16.29 18.65
N THR A 213 -3.82 16.58 19.94
CA THR A 213 -3.53 15.64 21.02
C THR A 213 -4.78 15.52 21.87
N GLN A 214 -5.77 14.77 21.39
CA GLN A 214 -6.64 13.97 22.26
C GLN A 214 -7.50 13.04 21.40
N LYS A 215 -7.36 11.74 21.73
CA LYS A 215 -8.16 10.61 21.27
C LYS A 215 -9.66 10.91 21.35
N SER A 216 -10.26 11.42 20.27
CA SER A 216 -11.69 11.28 19.91
C SER A 216 -12.20 12.36 18.93
N LEU A 217 -11.44 13.43 18.64
CA LEU A 217 -11.94 14.53 17.80
C LEU A 217 -11.39 14.62 16.36
N VAL A 218 -10.59 13.64 15.91
CA VAL A 218 -10.04 13.63 14.54
C VAL A 218 -11.15 13.44 13.48
N MET A 219 -12.24 12.75 13.83
CA MET A 219 -13.35 12.52 12.90
C MET A 219 -14.14 13.77 12.51
N LEU A 220 -14.12 14.82 13.35
CA LEU A 220 -14.86 16.06 13.04
C LEU A 220 -14.08 16.94 12.06
N VAL A 221 -12.74 16.89 12.09
CA VAL A 221 -11.87 17.70 11.22
C VAL A 221 -11.92 17.19 9.77
N CYS A 222 -11.94 15.87 9.55
CA CYS A 222 -12.12 15.30 8.21
C CYS A 222 -13.51 15.60 7.63
N LEU A 223 -14.55 15.65 8.47
CA LEU A 223 -15.92 15.96 8.02
C LEU A 223 -16.03 17.40 7.48
N VAL A 224 -15.29 18.35 8.07
CA VAL A 224 -15.30 19.76 7.62
C VAL A 224 -14.51 19.96 6.32
N VAL A 225 -13.42 19.21 6.11
CA VAL A 225 -12.65 19.28 4.87
C VAL A 225 -13.45 18.70 3.69
N LEU A 226 -14.21 17.62 3.90
CA LEU A 226 -15.06 17.04 2.86
C LEU A 226 -16.26 17.94 2.50
N LEU A 227 -16.85 18.62 3.49
CA LEU A 227 -17.96 19.56 3.27
C LEU A 227 -17.56 20.81 2.47
N PHE A 228 -16.30 21.26 2.54
CA PHE A 228 -15.84 22.44 1.80
C PHE A 228 -15.52 22.18 0.33
N VAL A 229 -15.12 20.95 -0.03
CA VAL A 229 -14.81 20.61 -1.43
C VAL A 229 -16.07 20.38 -2.27
N ILE A 230 -17.17 19.93 -1.64
CA ILE A 230 -18.43 19.64 -2.33
C ILE A 230 -19.28 20.91 -2.57
N VAL A 231 -19.07 22.00 -1.80
CA VAL A 231 -19.87 23.24 -1.92
C VAL A 231 -19.26 24.28 -2.88
N LEU A 232 -18.05 24.04 -3.42
CA LEU A 232 -17.36 24.97 -4.33
C LEU A 232 -17.28 24.50 -5.80
N LYS A 233 -18.25 23.72 -6.27
CA LYS A 233 -18.59 23.63 -7.70
C LYS A 233 -20.06 23.94 -7.92
#